data_AF-A0A1I6XGM9-F1
#
_entry.id   AF-A0A1I6XGM9-F1
#
_cell.length_a   1.000
_cell.length_b   1.000
_cell.length_c   1.000
_cell.angle_alpha   90.00
_cell.angle_beta   90.00
_cell.angle_gamma   90.00
#
_symmetry.space_group_name_H-M   'P 1'
#
loop_
_entity.id
_entity.type
_entity.pdbx_description
1 polymer ?
#
loop_
_entity_poly.entity_id
_entity_poly.type
_entity_poly.pdbx_seq_one_letter_code
_entity_poly.pdbx_strand_id
1 'polypeptide(L)'
;MKKTLLAALTLLLTLASVAQEATCFERYEKAFEERGSYTVSDDMHRNVVISFFENGEVYCIQGKARVENGVITSIFFFYDDNTSEMLDRKFYNDNRQAPRITNGISEMITTEDGEKFKVIFIDQLKPKKKKYKEAELPNDL
;
A
#
# COMPACT_ATOMS: atom_id res chain seq x y z
N MET A 1 33.67 0.17 -44.26
CA MET A 1 32.37 -0.35 -43.76
C MET A 1 32.46 -0.94 -42.34
N LYS A 2 33.35 -0.43 -41.46
CA LYS A 2 33.49 -0.91 -40.06
C LYS A 2 32.97 0.10 -39.01
N LYS A 3 32.76 1.37 -39.40
CA LYS A 3 32.26 2.43 -38.52
C LYS A 3 30.72 2.48 -38.42
N THR A 4 30.01 1.82 -39.35
CA THR A 4 28.55 1.75 -39.38
C THR A 4 27.97 0.66 -38.47
N LEU A 5 28.75 -0.38 -38.14
CA LEU A 5 28.32 -1.42 -37.19
C LEU A 5 28.29 -0.93 -35.72
N LEU A 6 29.18 0.00 -35.35
CA LEU A 6 29.22 0.56 -34.00
C LEU A 6 28.04 1.51 -33.69
N ALA A 7 27.44 2.12 -34.73
CA ALA A 7 26.28 2.99 -34.58
C ALA A 7 24.96 2.22 -34.41
N ALA A 8 24.88 0.96 -34.87
CA ALA A 8 23.70 0.11 -34.70
C ALA A 8 23.60 -0.50 -33.29
N LEU A 9 24.73 -0.71 -32.62
CA LEU A 9 24.78 -1.32 -31.28
C LEU A 9 24.39 -0.33 -30.15
N THR A 10 24.53 0.97 -30.38
CA THR A 10 24.17 2.02 -29.41
C THR A 10 22.68 2.36 -29.40
N LEU A 11 21.92 1.98 -30.44
CA LEU A 11 20.48 2.23 -30.54
C LEU A 11 19.62 1.15 -29.86
N LEU A 12 20.19 -0.01 -29.53
CA LEU A 12 19.49 -1.13 -28.87
C LEU A 12 19.44 -1.01 -27.33
N LEU A 13 20.16 -0.05 -26.74
CA LEU A 13 20.22 0.16 -25.29
C LEU A 13 19.13 1.10 -24.74
N THR A 14 18.30 1.72 -25.59
CA THR A 14 17.26 2.67 -25.15
C THR A 14 15.87 2.05 -24.94
N LEU A 15 15.70 0.74 -25.15
CA LEU A 15 14.38 0.07 -25.10
C LEU A 15 14.06 -0.68 -23.79
N ALA A 16 14.94 -0.65 -22.78
CA ALA A 16 14.76 -1.46 -21.56
C ALA A 16 14.32 -0.67 -20.31
N SER A 17 13.63 0.46 -20.48
CA SER A 17 13.00 1.18 -19.35
C SER A 17 11.48 1.10 -19.42
N VAL A 18 10.94 -0.11 -19.33
CA VAL A 18 9.55 -0.29 -18.87
C VAL A 18 9.54 0.04 -17.38
N ALA A 19 9.23 1.29 -17.05
CA ALA A 19 8.85 1.64 -15.69
C ALA A 19 7.52 0.92 -15.40
N GLN A 20 7.56 -0.15 -14.60
CA GLN A 20 6.34 -0.78 -14.11
C GLN A 20 5.59 0.27 -13.28
N GLU A 21 4.31 0.50 -13.61
CA GLU A 21 3.48 1.42 -12.82
C GLU A 21 3.42 0.92 -11.38
N ALA A 22 3.57 1.86 -10.42
CA ALA A 22 3.55 1.52 -9.00
C ALA A 22 2.22 0.85 -8.62
N THR A 23 2.30 -0.28 -7.92
CA THR A 23 1.14 -1.06 -7.48
C THR A 23 0.28 -0.25 -6.50
N CYS A 24 -0.96 -0.71 -6.26
CA CYS A 24 -1.83 -0.07 -5.27
C CYS A 24 -1.18 -0.03 -3.88
N PHE A 25 -0.47 -1.09 -3.48
CA PHE A 25 0.28 -1.14 -2.23
C PHE A 25 1.39 -0.10 -2.17
N GLU A 26 2.28 -0.08 -3.15
CA GLU A 26 3.45 0.81 -3.19
C GLU A 26 3.03 2.28 -3.11
N ARG A 27 1.90 2.64 -3.73
CA ARG A 27 1.33 3.99 -3.66
C ARG A 27 0.90 4.36 -2.23
N TYR A 28 0.27 3.44 -1.51
CA TYR A 28 -0.12 3.67 -0.12
C TYR A 28 1.09 3.66 0.82
N GLU A 29 1.97 2.66 0.68
CA GLU A 29 3.19 2.53 1.48
C GLU A 29 4.02 3.82 1.41
N LYS A 30 4.33 4.29 0.20
CA LYS A 30 5.03 5.55 -0.01
C LYS A 30 4.33 6.74 0.66
N ALA A 31 3.01 6.81 0.57
CA ALA A 31 2.27 7.90 1.20
C ALA A 31 2.38 7.86 2.73
N PHE A 32 2.33 6.67 3.33
CA PHE A 32 2.51 6.48 4.77
C PHE A 32 3.96 6.72 5.21
N GLU A 33 4.96 6.34 4.42
CA GLU A 33 6.36 6.66 4.69
C GLU A 33 6.61 8.18 4.70
N GLU A 34 6.09 8.89 3.70
CA GLU A 34 6.30 10.34 3.56
C GLU A 34 5.53 11.16 4.62
N ARG A 35 4.30 10.75 4.94
CA ARG A 35 3.36 11.56 5.74
C ARG A 35 3.21 11.06 7.17
N GLY A 36 3.49 9.77 7.41
CA GLY A 36 3.20 9.07 8.65
C GLY A 36 1.71 8.80 8.84
N SER A 37 1.42 8.01 9.88
CA SER A 37 0.07 7.69 10.33
C SER A 37 -0.29 8.39 11.64
N TYR A 38 -1.58 8.62 11.87
CA TYR A 38 -2.15 8.71 13.22
C TYR A 38 -2.18 7.32 13.87
N THR A 39 -2.40 7.27 15.18
CA THR A 39 -2.53 6.01 15.91
C THR A 39 -3.78 5.27 15.45
N VAL A 40 -3.65 3.99 15.11
CA VAL A 40 -4.79 3.12 14.84
C VAL A 40 -5.36 2.68 16.19
N SER A 41 -6.51 3.23 16.57
CA SER A 41 -7.18 2.92 17.85
C SER A 41 -7.87 1.57 17.83
N ASP A 42 -8.13 1.00 19.00
CA ASP A 42 -8.96 -0.18 19.15
C ASP A 42 -10.41 0.15 18.76
N ASP A 43 -10.84 -0.32 17.59
CA ASP A 43 -12.18 -0.13 17.04
C ASP A 43 -12.40 -1.02 15.80
N MET A 44 -13.60 -0.93 15.22
CA MET A 44 -13.91 -1.37 13.88
C MET A 44 -13.58 -0.28 12.84
N HIS A 45 -12.46 -0.42 12.15
CA HIS A 45 -12.06 0.48 11.06
C HIS A 45 -12.79 0.09 9.78
N ARG A 46 -13.75 0.90 9.35
CA ARG A 46 -14.66 0.60 8.22
C ARG A 46 -14.10 0.91 6.84
N ASN A 47 -12.99 1.64 6.79
CA ASN A 47 -12.36 2.09 5.57
C ASN A 47 -10.89 1.63 5.59
N VAL A 48 -10.68 0.37 5.22
CA VAL A 48 -9.34 -0.17 5.02
C VAL A 48 -9.17 -0.68 3.60
N VAL A 49 -7.92 -0.68 3.14
CA VAL A 49 -7.53 -1.33 1.89
C VAL A 49 -6.78 -2.61 2.23
N ILE A 50 -7.11 -3.71 1.55
CA ILE A 50 -6.50 -5.01 1.75
C ILE A 50 -5.74 -5.33 0.47
N SER A 51 -4.42 -5.43 0.58
CA SER A 51 -3.52 -5.64 -0.54
C SER A 51 -3.04 -7.09 -0.55
N PHE A 52 -3.41 -7.86 -1.55
CA PHE A 52 -2.98 -9.24 -1.75
C PHE A 52 -1.69 -9.30 -2.56
N PHE A 53 -0.83 -10.25 -2.22
CA PHE A 53 0.44 -10.51 -2.89
C PHE A 53 0.41 -11.94 -3.44
N GLU A 54 0.11 -12.07 -4.73
CA GLU A 54 -0.15 -13.36 -5.37
C GLU A 54 0.64 -13.46 -6.68
N ASN A 55 1.43 -14.53 -6.83
CA ASN A 55 2.16 -14.83 -8.07
C ASN A 55 3.03 -13.69 -8.64
N GLY A 56 3.53 -12.81 -7.78
CA GLY A 56 4.33 -11.64 -8.18
C GLY A 56 3.50 -10.42 -8.58
N GLU A 57 2.19 -10.49 -8.48
CA GLU A 57 1.25 -9.40 -8.69
C GLU A 57 0.66 -8.90 -7.37
N VAL A 58 0.20 -7.65 -7.38
CA VAL A 58 -0.45 -7.02 -6.24
C VAL A 58 -1.77 -6.41 -6.68
N TYR A 59 -2.85 -6.83 -6.04
CA TYR A 59 -4.18 -6.24 -6.20
C TYR A 59 -4.75 -5.83 -4.85
N CYS A 60 -5.62 -4.82 -4.86
CA CYS A 60 -6.21 -4.26 -3.66
C CYS A 60 -7.73 -4.31 -3.70
N ILE A 61 -8.34 -4.64 -2.58
CA ILE A 61 -9.78 -4.58 -2.36
C ILE A 61 -10.10 -3.68 -1.16
N GLN A 62 -11.35 -3.26 -1.04
CA GLN A 62 -11.84 -2.55 0.14
C GLN A 62 -12.36 -3.52 1.20
N GLY A 63 -12.28 -3.10 2.45
CA GLY A 63 -12.83 -3.86 3.55
C GLY A 63 -12.90 -3.08 4.85
N LYS A 64 -13.08 -3.83 5.93
CA LYS A 64 -13.00 -3.34 7.31
C LYS A 64 -12.17 -4.28 8.18
N ALA A 65 -11.50 -3.76 9.19
CA ALA A 65 -10.67 -4.55 10.09
C ALA A 65 -10.89 -4.16 11.55
N ARG A 66 -11.03 -5.16 12.43
CA ARG A 66 -11.16 -4.96 13.88
C ARG A 66 -9.77 -4.96 14.49
N VAL A 67 -9.51 -3.93 15.28
CA VAL A 67 -8.26 -3.76 16.02
C VAL A 67 -8.56 -3.82 17.50
N GLU A 68 -7.81 -4.63 18.22
CA GLU A 68 -7.87 -4.74 19.67
C GLU A 68 -6.44 -4.87 20.21
N ASN A 69 -6.09 -4.09 21.23
CA ASN A 69 -4.75 -4.02 21.80
C ASN A 69 -3.65 -3.81 20.74
N GLY A 70 -3.93 -3.01 19.70
CA GLY A 70 -2.98 -2.69 18.62
C GLY A 70 -2.66 -3.84 17.65
N VAL A 71 -3.45 -4.92 17.65
CA VAL A 71 -3.37 -6.02 16.67
C VAL A 71 -4.69 -6.21 15.93
N ILE A 72 -4.62 -6.76 14.72
CA ILE A 72 -5.82 -7.08 13.93
C ILE A 72 -6.41 -8.40 14.42
N THR A 73 -7.69 -8.40 14.80
CA THR A 73 -8.40 -9.59 15.29
C THR A 73 -9.48 -10.11 14.35
N SER A 74 -9.97 -9.28 13.42
CA SER A 74 -10.91 -9.72 12.38
C SER A 74 -10.79 -8.86 11.14
N ILE A 75 -11.05 -9.45 9.98
CA ILE A 75 -10.98 -8.78 8.67
C ILE A 75 -12.26 -9.12 7.92
N PHE A 76 -12.83 -8.15 7.22
CA PHE A 76 -13.99 -8.35 6.38
C PHE A 76 -13.74 -7.74 5.01
N PHE A 77 -14.13 -8.45 3.96
CA PHE A 77 -14.04 -8.00 2.58
C PHE A 77 -15.37 -7.39 2.16
N PHE A 78 -15.33 -6.33 1.35
CA PHE A 78 -16.53 -5.82 0.69
C PHE A 78 -16.72 -6.46 -0.68
N TYR A 79 -17.96 -6.82 -0.96
CA TYR A 79 -18.44 -7.14 -2.30
C TYR A 79 -18.84 -5.85 -3.03
N ASP A 80 -19.02 -5.94 -4.34
CA ASP A 80 -19.42 -4.82 -5.21
C ASP A 80 -20.81 -4.25 -4.87
N ASP A 81 -21.69 -5.07 -4.30
CA ASP A 81 -23.00 -4.70 -3.76
C ASP A 81 -22.95 -4.03 -2.37
N ASN A 82 -21.75 -3.78 -1.83
CA ASN A 82 -21.46 -3.24 -0.51
C ASN A 82 -21.84 -4.16 0.67
N THR A 83 -22.20 -5.41 0.41
CA THR A 83 -22.25 -6.40 1.48
C THR A 83 -20.83 -6.76 1.93
N SER A 84 -20.71 -7.34 3.13
CA SER A 84 -19.41 -7.70 3.68
C SER A 84 -19.39 -9.11 4.23
N GLU A 85 -18.33 -9.85 3.93
CA GLU A 85 -18.07 -11.16 4.53
C GLU A 85 -16.83 -11.11 5.42
N MET A 86 -16.89 -11.84 6.55
CA MET A 86 -15.75 -11.98 7.44
C MET A 86 -14.80 -13.05 6.89
N LEU A 87 -13.50 -12.78 6.94
CA LEU A 87 -12.49 -13.79 6.70
C LEU A 87 -12.59 -14.89 7.78
N ASP A 88 -13.17 -16.04 7.42
CA ASP A 88 -13.46 -17.15 8.36
C ASP A 88 -12.27 -18.09 8.61
N ARG A 89 -11.12 -17.83 7.99
CA ARG A 89 -9.89 -18.62 8.18
C ARG A 89 -8.95 -17.93 9.15
N LYS A 90 -8.16 -18.72 9.89
CA LYS A 90 -7.14 -18.12 10.78
C LYS A 90 -6.06 -17.45 9.96
N PHE A 91 -5.51 -16.38 10.53
CA PHE A 91 -4.44 -15.61 9.93
C PHE A 91 -3.44 -15.19 11.01
N TYR A 92 -2.20 -14.99 10.60
CA TYR A 92 -1.09 -14.70 11.50
C TYR A 92 0.01 -13.91 10.78
N ASN A 93 0.88 -13.25 11.53
CA ASN A 93 2.12 -12.69 11.00
C ASN A 93 3.22 -13.76 10.86
N ASP A 94 4.39 -13.39 10.35
CA ASP A 94 5.52 -14.32 10.15
C ASP A 94 5.94 -15.11 11.41
N ASN A 95 5.65 -14.57 12.61
CA ASN A 95 5.95 -15.21 13.90
C ASN A 95 4.79 -16.05 14.46
N ARG A 96 3.76 -16.36 13.66
CA ARG A 96 2.54 -17.06 14.09
C ARG A 96 1.74 -16.32 15.18
N GLN A 97 1.80 -14.99 15.21
CA GLN A 97 1.09 -14.13 16.16
C GLN A 97 0.03 -13.27 15.47
N ALA A 98 -0.83 -12.61 16.24
CA ALA A 98 -1.78 -11.63 15.71
C ALA A 98 -1.01 -10.48 15.03
N PRO A 99 -1.36 -10.08 13.80
CA PRO A 99 -0.61 -9.07 13.05
C PRO A 99 -0.66 -7.70 13.72
N ARG A 100 0.51 -7.12 13.99
CA ARG A 100 0.64 -5.75 14.50
C ARG A 100 0.49 -4.73 13.39
N ILE A 101 0.19 -3.50 13.79
CA ILE A 101 0.04 -2.36 12.89
C ILE A 101 1.16 -1.36 13.17
N THR A 102 1.92 -1.02 12.14
CA THR A 102 3.01 -0.03 12.21
C THR A 102 2.79 1.00 11.12
N ASN A 103 2.79 2.29 11.51
CA ASN A 103 2.59 3.39 10.58
C ASN A 103 1.33 3.25 9.69
N GLY A 104 0.22 2.77 10.27
CA GLY A 104 -1.06 2.63 9.56
C GLY A 104 -1.15 1.42 8.62
N ILE A 105 -0.12 0.56 8.58
CA ILE A 105 -0.07 -0.65 7.74
C ILE A 105 0.23 -1.86 8.62
N SER A 106 -0.43 -2.99 8.36
CA SER A 106 -0.15 -4.22 9.08
C SER A 106 1.21 -4.83 8.72
N GLU A 107 1.71 -5.67 9.62
CA GLU A 107 2.65 -6.74 9.25
C GLU A 107 2.07 -7.59 8.11
N MET A 108 2.93 -8.36 7.43
CA MET A 108 2.44 -9.33 6.43
C MET A 108 1.53 -10.33 7.14
N ILE A 109 0.34 -10.53 6.58
CA ILE A 109 -0.65 -11.48 7.09
C ILE A 109 -0.63 -12.69 6.17
N THR A 110 -0.49 -13.88 6.77
CA THR A 110 -0.58 -15.16 6.07
C THR A 110 -1.77 -15.94 6.62
N THR A 111 -2.63 -16.44 5.72
CA THR A 111 -3.75 -17.31 6.11
C THR A 111 -3.29 -18.76 6.29
N GLU A 112 -4.13 -19.62 6.86
CA GLU A 112 -3.85 -21.07 6.92
C GLU A 112 -3.66 -21.69 5.53
N ASP A 113 -4.26 -21.12 4.48
CA ASP A 113 -4.17 -21.59 3.09
C ASP A 113 -2.97 -20.98 2.33
N GLY A 114 -2.19 -20.10 2.98
CA GLY A 114 -0.98 -19.52 2.42
C GLY A 114 -1.18 -18.23 1.61
N GLU A 115 -2.39 -17.67 1.56
CA GLU A 115 -2.61 -16.34 1.00
C GLU A 115 -1.88 -15.29 1.81
N LYS A 116 -1.27 -14.33 1.13
CA LYS A 116 -0.49 -13.26 1.73
C LYS A 116 -1.11 -11.91 1.42
N PHE A 117 -1.35 -11.10 2.45
CA PHE A 117 -1.86 -9.75 2.27
C PHE A 117 -1.45 -8.81 3.40
N LYS A 118 -1.64 -7.51 3.17
CA LYS A 118 -1.50 -6.45 4.18
C LYS A 118 -2.79 -5.64 4.28
N VAL A 119 -3.10 -5.16 5.47
CA VAL A 119 -4.22 -4.26 5.75
C VAL A 119 -3.70 -2.84 5.95
N ILE A 120 -4.31 -1.88 5.26
CA ILE A 120 -3.90 -0.48 5.20
C ILE A 120 -5.05 0.38 5.74
N PHE A 121 -4.80 1.11 6.83
CA PHE A 121 -5.79 1.92 7.53
C PHE A 121 -5.81 3.34 6.97
N ILE A 122 -6.47 3.53 5.82
CA ILE A 122 -6.35 4.75 5.00
C ILE A 122 -6.83 6.04 5.70
N ASP A 123 -7.81 5.95 6.60
CA ASP A 123 -8.26 7.09 7.40
C ASP A 123 -7.18 7.63 8.35
N GLN A 124 -6.16 6.81 8.64
CA GLN A 124 -5.07 7.17 9.56
C GLN A 124 -3.92 7.88 8.83
N LEU A 125 -3.94 7.94 7.50
CA LEU A 125 -2.91 8.63 6.72
C LEU A 125 -2.96 10.15 6.98
N LYS A 126 -1.94 10.68 7.65
CA LYS A 126 -1.83 12.12 7.94
C LYS A 126 -1.90 12.95 6.66
N PRO A 127 -2.58 14.11 6.59
CA PRO A 127 -2.69 14.91 5.37
C PRO A 127 -1.32 15.32 4.79
N LYS A 128 -1.27 15.63 3.49
CA LYS A 128 -0.07 16.24 2.90
C LYS A 128 0.25 17.54 3.65
N LYS A 129 1.52 17.77 3.95
CA LYS A 129 1.96 19.07 4.50
C LYS A 129 1.54 20.17 3.52
N LYS A 130 0.87 21.20 4.03
CA LYS A 130 0.49 22.36 3.22
C LYS A 130 1.79 23.00 2.69
N LYS A 131 1.82 23.34 1.41
CA LYS A 131 2.91 24.15 0.86
C LYS A 131 2.76 25.58 1.37
N TYR A 132 3.89 26.25 1.62
CA TYR A 132 3.86 27.68 1.87
C TYR A 132 3.33 28.39 0.64
N LYS A 133 2.54 29.45 0.85
CA LYS A 133 2.18 30.36 -0.23
C LYS A 133 3.45 31.16 -0.57
N GLU A 134 3.91 31.08 -1.82
CA GLU A 134 5.03 31.89 -2.29
C GLU A 134 4.64 33.37 -2.22
N ALA A 135 5.59 34.22 -1.82
CA ALA A 135 5.38 35.65 -1.83
C ALA A 135 5.39 36.16 -3.28
N GLU A 136 4.43 36.99 -3.62
CA GLU A 136 4.45 37.74 -4.89
C GLU A 136 5.48 38.87 -4.74
N LEU A 137 6.59 38.79 -5.48
CA LEU A 137 7.60 39.85 -5.53
C LEU A 137 7.20 40.88 -6.60
N PRO A 138 7.23 42.19 -6.28
CA PRO A 138 7.04 43.25 -7.28
C PRO A 138 8.07 43.15 -8.40
N ASN A 139 7.66 43.46 -9.64
CA ASN A 139 8.54 43.42 -10.81
C ASN A 139 9.52 44.60 -10.89
N ASP A 140 9.44 45.56 -9.96
CA ASP A 140 10.20 46.81 -9.93
C ASP A 140 11.25 46.88 -8.81
N LEU A 141 11.68 45.73 -8.29
CA LEU A 141 12.85 45.59 -7.40
C LEU A 141 14.18 45.64 -8.15
#